data_AF-A0A916PIB1-F1
#
_entry.id   AF-A0A916PIB1-F1
#
_cell.length_a   1.000
_cell.length_b   1.000
_cell.length_c   1.000
_cell.angle_alpha   90.00
_cell.angle_beta   90.00
_cell.angle_gamma   90.00
#
_symmetry.space_group_name_H-M   'P 1'
#
loop_
_entity.id
_entity.type
_entity.pdbx_description
1 polymer ?
#
loop_
_entity_poly.entity_id
_entity_poly.type
_entity_poly.pdbx_seq_one_letter_code
_entity_poly.pdbx_strand_id
1 'polypeptide(L)'
;MAPEVYIENLSNYVGKEVKIYGWVYNKRSSGKIRFVLVRDGTGILQCVMAKGETPDEVFDKYDILTQETSLIVSGIVNEDKRAPGGYELHIKDIQVIHIAQDYPITPKEHGVDFLMDHRHLWLRSRRPHAILRIRHRLVKAIREFFDSKGFILIDAPILTPAACEGTTTLFETDYFDLGKAYLSQSGQLYVEAAAMAFGKVYCFGPTFRAEKSKTRRHLTEFWMVEPEVAFYELEDIMNLAEEFVEYIVGRVLETSKKEFEILERNTEPLEKIKRPFPRISYNEAVEILKKNGVDFQWGNDFGNTDETIISQQFDKPVIVHHYPA
;
A
#
# COMPACT_ATOMS: atom_id res chain seq x y z
N MET A 1 13.40 -26.71 -23.31
CA MET A 1 12.94 -25.32 -23.46
C MET A 1 13.23 -24.60 -22.16
N ALA A 2 13.83 -23.41 -22.18
CA ALA A 2 14.12 -22.67 -20.95
C ALA A 2 12.81 -22.34 -20.19
N PRO A 3 12.76 -22.50 -18.85
CA PRO A 3 11.57 -22.23 -18.06
C PRO A 3 11.24 -20.74 -18.00
N GLU A 4 9.96 -20.42 -17.95
CA GLU A 4 9.46 -19.10 -17.57
C GLU A 4 9.63 -18.91 -16.06
N VAL A 5 10.19 -17.77 -15.66
CA VAL A 5 10.43 -17.45 -14.24
C VAL A 5 10.08 -15.99 -13.96
N TYR A 6 9.69 -15.71 -12.72
CA TYR A 6 9.58 -14.33 -12.21
C TYR A 6 10.92 -13.84 -11.65
N ILE A 7 11.18 -12.54 -11.76
CA ILE A 7 12.39 -11.86 -11.30
C ILE A 7 12.63 -12.13 -9.82
N GLU A 8 11.60 -12.14 -8.98
CA GLU A 8 11.75 -12.37 -7.54
C GLU A 8 12.25 -13.78 -7.18
N ASN A 9 12.19 -14.73 -8.11
CA ASN A 9 12.59 -16.13 -7.93
C ASN A 9 13.93 -16.51 -8.57
N LEU A 10 14.67 -15.53 -9.12
CA LEU A 10 15.90 -15.76 -9.89
C LEU A 10 17.02 -16.45 -9.11
N SER A 11 17.06 -16.30 -7.80
CA SER A 11 18.04 -16.97 -6.93
C SER A 11 18.06 -18.49 -7.09
N ASN A 12 16.92 -19.10 -7.48
CA ASN A 12 16.80 -20.54 -7.70
C ASN A 12 17.34 -21.01 -9.07
N TYR A 13 17.75 -20.07 -9.92
CA TYR A 13 18.09 -20.30 -11.33
C TYR A 13 19.50 -19.82 -11.73
N VAL A 14 20.36 -19.50 -10.77
CA VAL A 14 21.76 -19.10 -11.04
C VAL A 14 22.46 -20.14 -11.92
N GLY A 15 23.14 -19.67 -12.98
CA GLY A 15 23.83 -20.48 -13.98
C GLY A 15 22.90 -21.18 -14.98
N LYS A 16 21.58 -21.05 -14.84
CA LYS A 16 20.59 -21.66 -15.74
C LYS A 16 20.07 -20.65 -16.75
N GLU A 17 19.65 -21.16 -17.89
CA GLU A 17 18.92 -20.39 -18.87
C GLU A 17 17.45 -20.28 -18.48
N VAL A 18 16.89 -19.08 -18.55
CA VAL A 18 15.49 -18.78 -18.18
C VAL A 18 14.84 -17.85 -19.21
N LYS A 19 13.52 -17.72 -19.16
CA LYS A 19 12.71 -16.74 -19.89
C LYS A 19 12.01 -15.81 -18.91
N ILE A 20 12.09 -14.49 -19.17
CA ILE A 20 11.36 -13.46 -18.43
C ILE A 20 10.41 -12.75 -19.40
N TYR A 21 9.15 -12.68 -19.03
CA TYR A 21 8.11 -11.90 -19.71
C TYR A 21 7.98 -10.56 -18.98
N GLY A 22 8.11 -9.45 -19.70
CA GLY A 22 8.11 -8.17 -19.03
C GLY A 22 8.13 -6.96 -19.94
N TRP A 23 8.50 -5.83 -19.34
CA TRP A 23 8.55 -4.53 -19.97
C TRP A 23 9.90 -3.88 -19.74
N VAL A 24 10.43 -3.20 -20.76
CA VAL A 24 11.62 -2.37 -20.63
C VAL A 24 11.33 -1.23 -19.66
N TYR A 25 11.97 -1.25 -18.50
CA TYR A 25 11.86 -0.20 -17.50
C TYR A 25 12.77 0.99 -17.83
N ASN A 26 14.01 0.70 -18.22
CA ASN A 26 14.99 1.69 -18.66
C ASN A 26 16.09 0.99 -19.48
N LYS A 27 16.86 1.73 -20.27
CA LYS A 27 18.02 1.19 -20.99
C LYS A 27 19.20 2.16 -20.94
N ARG A 28 20.42 1.63 -20.91
CA ARG A 28 21.66 2.40 -20.99
C ARG A 28 22.74 1.61 -21.73
N SER A 29 23.70 2.33 -22.29
CA SER A 29 24.83 1.75 -23.02
C SER A 29 26.16 2.25 -22.46
N SER A 30 27.17 1.38 -22.40
CA SER A 30 28.54 1.74 -22.06
C SER A 30 29.52 1.02 -22.98
N GLY A 31 30.11 1.75 -23.93
CA GLY A 31 31.03 1.18 -24.92
C GLY A 31 30.38 0.03 -25.71
N LYS A 32 30.94 -1.17 -25.57
CA LYS A 32 30.50 -2.41 -26.23
C LYS A 32 29.41 -3.17 -25.46
N ILE A 33 28.96 -2.66 -24.32
CA ILE A 33 27.97 -3.30 -23.47
C ILE A 33 26.66 -2.50 -23.53
N ARG A 34 25.54 -3.22 -23.56
CA ARG A 34 24.18 -2.69 -23.46
C ARG A 34 23.51 -3.27 -22.22
N PHE A 35 22.81 -2.42 -21.51
CA PHE A 35 22.04 -2.78 -20.33
C PHE A 35 20.57 -2.42 -20.57
N VAL A 36 19.70 -3.41 -20.40
CA VAL A 36 18.24 -3.25 -20.45
C VAL A 36 17.70 -3.64 -19.08
N LEU A 37 17.10 -2.70 -18.38
CA LEU A 37 16.35 -3.01 -17.17
C LEU A 37 14.97 -3.50 -17.58
N VAL A 38 14.60 -4.70 -17.15
CA VAL A 38 13.29 -5.31 -17.44
C VAL A 38 12.52 -5.45 -16.13
N ARG A 39 11.25 -5.00 -16.13
CA ARG A 39 10.30 -5.25 -15.03
C ARG A 39 9.29 -6.31 -15.45
N ASP A 40 8.87 -7.15 -14.52
CA ASP A 40 7.83 -8.17 -14.74
C ASP A 40 6.63 -8.04 -13.77
N GLY A 41 6.69 -7.06 -12.86
CA GLY A 41 5.71 -6.86 -11.79
C GLY A 41 6.14 -7.44 -10.43
N THR A 42 7.13 -8.34 -10.40
CA THR A 42 7.74 -8.88 -9.18
C THR A 42 9.05 -8.19 -8.82
N GLY A 43 9.76 -7.66 -9.82
CA GLY A 43 10.99 -6.90 -9.61
C GLY A 43 11.47 -6.14 -10.85
N ILE A 44 12.72 -5.69 -10.79
CA ILE A 44 13.46 -5.10 -11.91
C ILE A 44 14.78 -5.86 -12.03
N LEU A 45 15.07 -6.38 -13.22
CA LEU A 45 16.24 -7.18 -13.53
C LEU A 45 17.14 -6.41 -14.51
N GLN A 46 18.43 -6.35 -14.20
CA GLN A 46 19.42 -5.91 -15.17
C GLN A 46 19.68 -7.04 -16.17
N CYS A 47 19.41 -6.77 -17.45
CA CYS A 47 19.74 -7.67 -18.55
C CYS A 47 20.91 -7.08 -19.34
N VAL A 48 21.95 -7.89 -19.59
CA VAL A 48 23.23 -7.47 -20.16
C VAL A 48 23.41 -8.08 -21.54
N MET A 49 23.88 -7.27 -22.48
CA MET A 49 24.28 -7.70 -23.82
C MET A 49 25.70 -7.19 -24.06
N ALA A 50 26.62 -8.08 -24.45
CA ALA A 50 28.01 -7.73 -24.76
C ALA A 50 28.30 -8.01 -26.24
N LYS A 51 28.87 -7.02 -26.94
CA LYS A 51 29.20 -7.18 -28.35
C LYS A 51 30.25 -8.28 -28.54
N GLY A 52 29.94 -9.27 -29.38
CA GLY A 52 30.76 -10.46 -29.61
C GLY A 52 30.37 -11.68 -28.78
N GLU A 53 29.55 -11.51 -27.73
CA GLU A 53 28.97 -12.60 -26.94
C GLU A 53 27.48 -12.80 -27.26
N THR A 54 26.75 -11.70 -27.43
CA THR A 54 25.35 -11.70 -27.88
C THR A 54 25.30 -11.72 -29.42
N PRO A 55 24.47 -12.55 -30.06
CA PRO A 55 24.29 -12.54 -31.52
C PRO A 55 23.96 -11.14 -32.05
N ASP A 56 24.58 -10.74 -33.17
CA ASP A 56 24.43 -9.37 -33.72
C ASP A 56 22.96 -9.00 -33.97
N GLU A 57 22.16 -9.95 -34.47
CA GLU A 57 20.71 -9.76 -34.68
C GLU A 57 19.93 -9.45 -33.40
N VAL A 58 20.39 -9.98 -32.26
CA VAL A 58 19.81 -9.71 -30.93
C VAL A 58 20.37 -8.41 -30.38
N PHE A 59 21.67 -8.16 -30.59
CA PHE A 59 22.35 -6.93 -30.18
C PHE A 59 21.71 -5.69 -30.81
N ASP A 60 21.39 -5.74 -32.09
CA ASP A 60 20.80 -4.63 -32.85
C ASP A 60 19.36 -4.32 -32.42
N LYS A 61 18.62 -5.28 -31.84
CA LYS A 61 17.28 -5.03 -31.27
C LYS A 61 17.32 -3.99 -30.15
N TYR A 62 18.46 -3.77 -29.48
CA TYR A 62 18.59 -2.78 -28.41
C TYR A 62 18.13 -1.37 -28.85
N ASP A 63 18.43 -0.98 -30.09
CA ASP A 63 18.20 0.39 -30.55
C ASP A 63 16.72 0.71 -30.69
N ILE A 64 15.90 -0.28 -31.08
CA ILE A 64 14.44 -0.11 -31.21
C ILE A 64 13.67 -0.17 -29.89
N LEU A 65 14.28 -0.68 -28.81
CA LEU A 65 13.60 -0.79 -27.51
C LEU A 65 13.31 0.60 -26.93
N THR A 66 12.05 0.87 -26.59
CA THR A 66 11.63 2.07 -25.86
C THR A 66 11.19 1.70 -24.44
N GLN A 67 11.12 2.70 -23.54
CA GLN A 67 10.49 2.51 -22.23
C GLN A 67 9.08 1.94 -22.40
N GLU A 68 8.73 0.94 -21.59
CA GLU A 68 7.46 0.19 -21.63
C GLU A 68 7.25 -0.71 -22.86
N THR A 69 8.29 -0.91 -23.68
CA THR A 69 8.28 -2.00 -24.68
C THR A 69 8.05 -3.34 -23.98
N SER A 70 7.05 -4.09 -24.43
CA SER A 70 6.79 -5.45 -23.95
C SER A 70 7.64 -6.45 -24.72
N LEU A 71 8.27 -7.37 -24.01
CA LEU A 71 9.21 -8.33 -24.57
C LEU A 71 9.27 -9.63 -23.76
N ILE A 72 9.86 -10.64 -24.39
CA ILE A 72 10.34 -11.86 -23.74
C ILE A 72 11.86 -11.83 -23.89
N VAL A 73 12.58 -11.89 -22.77
CA VAL A 73 14.03 -11.98 -22.76
C VAL A 73 14.43 -13.36 -22.25
N SER A 74 15.30 -14.04 -22.99
CA SER A 74 15.92 -15.29 -22.54
C SER A 74 17.42 -15.13 -22.38
N GLY A 75 17.97 -15.75 -21.35
CA GLY A 75 19.38 -15.61 -21.02
C GLY A 75 19.81 -16.45 -19.84
N ILE A 76 21.10 -16.39 -19.51
CA ILE A 76 21.70 -17.09 -18.37
C ILE A 76 21.68 -16.17 -17.15
N VAL A 77 21.15 -16.67 -16.03
CA VAL A 77 21.15 -15.93 -14.76
C VAL A 77 22.55 -15.97 -14.15
N ASN A 78 23.08 -14.81 -13.79
CA ASN A 78 24.36 -14.67 -13.10
C ASN A 78 24.18 -13.90 -11.79
N GLU A 79 24.99 -14.23 -10.79
CA GLU A 79 25.05 -13.48 -9.55
C GLU A 79 25.98 -12.25 -9.75
N ASP A 80 25.47 -11.06 -9.45
CA ASP A 80 26.28 -9.84 -9.37
C ASP A 80 25.73 -8.97 -8.24
N LYS A 81 26.48 -8.85 -7.15
CA LYS A 81 26.12 -8.06 -5.96
C LYS A 81 25.93 -6.57 -6.27
N ARG A 82 26.43 -6.08 -7.40
CA ARG A 82 26.27 -4.69 -7.86
C ARG A 82 24.99 -4.50 -8.67
N ALA A 83 24.40 -5.57 -9.19
CA ALA A 83 23.17 -5.52 -9.96
C ALA A 83 21.96 -5.32 -9.03
N PRO A 84 20.89 -4.64 -9.48
CA PRO A 84 19.64 -4.54 -8.73
C PRO A 84 19.12 -5.93 -8.36
N GLY A 85 18.94 -6.18 -7.06
CA GLY A 85 18.48 -7.48 -6.56
C GLY A 85 19.55 -8.58 -6.46
N GLY A 86 20.81 -8.28 -6.78
CA GLY A 86 21.95 -9.21 -6.65
C GLY A 86 22.15 -10.17 -7.82
N TYR A 87 21.35 -10.04 -8.89
CA TYR A 87 21.39 -10.91 -10.05
C TYR A 87 21.25 -10.11 -11.34
N GLU A 88 21.83 -10.64 -12.42
CA GLU A 88 21.66 -10.13 -13.78
C GLU A 88 21.41 -11.27 -14.77
N LEU A 89 20.88 -10.92 -15.93
CA LEU A 89 20.59 -11.86 -17.02
C LEU A 89 21.47 -11.56 -18.22
N HIS A 90 22.34 -12.49 -18.60
CA HIS A 90 23.13 -12.37 -19.83
C HIS A 90 22.26 -12.83 -21.00
N ILE A 91 21.86 -11.88 -21.84
CA ILE A 91 20.85 -12.08 -22.87
C ILE A 91 21.39 -12.98 -23.98
N LYS A 92 20.62 -14.03 -24.30
CA LYS A 92 20.76 -14.85 -25.50
C LYS A 92 19.81 -14.46 -26.61
N ASP A 93 18.56 -14.11 -26.28
CA ASP A 93 17.55 -13.68 -27.25
C ASP A 93 16.57 -12.69 -26.62
N ILE A 94 16.02 -11.84 -27.49
CA ILE A 94 14.95 -10.88 -27.20
C ILE A 94 13.86 -11.06 -28.25
N GLN A 95 12.67 -11.47 -27.81
CA GLN A 95 11.47 -11.42 -28.62
C GLN A 95 10.67 -10.17 -28.24
N VAL A 96 10.62 -9.19 -29.14
CA VAL A 96 9.78 -8.00 -28.97
C VAL A 96 8.33 -8.39 -29.22
N ILE A 97 7.44 -8.09 -28.27
CA ILE A 97 5.98 -8.27 -28.41
C ILE A 97 5.38 -6.99 -28.98
N HIS A 98 5.67 -5.84 -28.36
CA HIS A 98 5.14 -4.54 -28.79
C HIS A 98 6.05 -3.39 -28.34
N ILE A 99 6.42 -2.52 -29.27
CA ILE A 99 7.17 -1.28 -29.01
C ILE A 99 6.21 -0.20 -28.54
N ALA A 100 6.40 0.31 -27.33
CA ALA A 100 5.59 1.42 -26.83
C ALA A 100 6.04 2.75 -27.45
N GLN A 101 5.09 3.59 -27.83
CA GLN A 101 5.32 4.93 -28.35
C GLN A 101 4.76 5.97 -27.37
N ASP A 102 5.42 7.13 -27.29
CA ASP A 102 4.95 8.30 -26.54
C ASP A 102 4.55 8.05 -25.08
N TYR A 103 5.32 7.21 -24.36
CA TYR A 103 5.05 6.95 -22.94
C TYR A 103 5.20 8.24 -22.11
N PRO A 104 4.13 8.72 -21.44
CA PRO A 104 4.09 10.09 -20.90
C PRO A 104 4.98 10.27 -19.66
N ILE A 105 5.21 9.20 -18.89
CA ILE A 105 5.99 9.24 -17.64
C ILE A 105 7.46 8.96 -17.96
N THR A 106 8.12 9.96 -18.54
CA THR A 106 9.55 9.90 -18.89
C THR A 106 10.45 9.83 -17.64
N PRO A 107 11.74 9.45 -17.76
CA PRO A 107 12.72 9.40 -16.65
C PRO A 107 13.14 10.77 -16.07
N LYS A 108 12.21 11.70 -15.96
CA LYS A 108 12.36 13.01 -15.31
C LYS A 108 11.35 13.09 -14.16
N GLU A 109 11.55 14.05 -13.27
CA GLU A 109 10.55 14.33 -12.24
C GLU A 109 9.29 14.93 -12.87
N HIS A 110 8.14 14.49 -12.38
CA HIS A 110 6.82 14.98 -12.76
C HIS A 110 6.06 15.39 -11.51
N GLY A 111 5.23 16.43 -11.63
CA GLY A 111 4.34 16.86 -10.56
C GLY A 111 3.30 15.78 -10.21
N VAL A 112 2.84 15.76 -8.96
CA VAL A 112 1.86 14.77 -8.48
C VAL A 112 0.56 14.82 -9.28
N ASP A 113 0.09 16.00 -9.66
CA ASP A 113 -1.14 16.16 -10.44
C ASP A 113 -1.04 15.44 -11.81
N PHE A 114 0.04 15.67 -12.55
CA PHE A 114 0.30 14.98 -13.82
C PHE A 114 0.37 13.45 -13.65
N LEU A 115 1.00 12.99 -12.58
CA LEU A 115 1.11 11.56 -12.27
C LEU A 115 -0.25 10.94 -11.89
N MET A 116 -1.15 11.72 -11.30
CA MET A 116 -2.51 11.30 -10.97
C MET A 116 -3.40 11.25 -12.22
N ASP A 117 -3.26 12.19 -13.15
CA ASP A 117 -3.94 12.12 -14.47
C ASP A 117 -3.54 10.86 -15.25
N HIS A 118 -2.30 10.40 -15.04
CA HIS A 118 -1.77 9.17 -15.62
C HIS A 118 -1.69 8.02 -14.61
N ARG A 119 -2.54 8.00 -13.58
CA ARG A 119 -2.43 7.05 -12.46
C ARG A 119 -2.35 5.60 -12.93
N HIS A 120 -3.14 5.23 -13.93
CA HIS A 120 -3.18 3.89 -14.55
C HIS A 120 -1.81 3.44 -15.13
N LEU A 121 -0.96 4.37 -15.56
CA LEU A 121 0.42 4.10 -15.98
C LEU A 121 1.40 4.25 -14.81
N TRP A 122 1.22 5.27 -13.97
CA TRP A 122 2.11 5.55 -12.85
C TRP A 122 2.20 4.39 -11.83
N LEU A 123 1.16 3.56 -11.74
CA LEU A 123 1.17 2.29 -10.99
C LEU A 123 2.39 1.40 -11.30
N ARG A 124 2.95 1.52 -12.50
CA ARG A 124 4.10 0.73 -12.98
C ARG A 124 5.45 1.27 -12.48
N SER A 125 5.48 2.49 -11.95
CA SER A 125 6.68 3.11 -11.38
C SER A 125 7.02 2.53 -10.00
N ARG A 126 8.31 2.55 -9.65
CA ARG A 126 8.84 1.90 -8.43
C ARG A 126 8.11 2.29 -7.14
N ARG A 127 7.85 3.59 -6.91
CA ARG A 127 7.24 4.07 -5.67
C ARG A 127 5.78 3.61 -5.51
N PRO A 128 4.85 3.87 -6.46
CA PRO A 128 3.48 3.32 -6.39
C PRO A 128 3.41 1.80 -6.29
N HIS A 129 4.28 1.10 -7.01
CA HIS A 129 4.35 -0.35 -6.97
C HIS A 129 4.73 -0.87 -5.58
N ALA A 130 5.75 -0.29 -4.94
CA ALA A 130 6.14 -0.60 -3.57
C ALA A 130 5.02 -0.29 -2.56
N ILE A 131 4.35 0.86 -2.68
CA ILE A 131 3.21 1.24 -1.81
C ILE A 131 2.08 0.21 -1.91
N LEU A 132 1.74 -0.25 -3.12
CA LEU A 132 0.69 -1.24 -3.31
C LEU A 132 1.07 -2.63 -2.82
N ARG A 133 2.35 -3.03 -2.94
CA ARG A 133 2.85 -4.26 -2.32
C ARG A 133 2.75 -4.19 -0.80
N ILE A 134 3.15 -3.08 -0.18
CA ILE A 134 2.96 -2.85 1.27
C ILE A 134 1.47 -2.93 1.63
N ARG A 135 0.59 -2.25 0.89
CA ARG A 135 -0.87 -2.30 1.11
C ARG A 135 -1.40 -3.73 1.04
N HIS A 136 -0.97 -4.53 0.06
CA HIS A 136 -1.33 -5.95 -0.04
C HIS A 136 -0.88 -6.74 1.20
N ARG A 137 0.36 -6.54 1.66
CA ARG A 137 0.88 -7.19 2.87
C ARG A 137 0.12 -6.78 4.12
N LEU A 138 -0.26 -5.50 4.22
CA LEU A 138 -1.08 -4.98 5.30
C LEU A 138 -2.46 -5.65 5.31
N VAL A 139 -3.15 -5.72 4.17
CA VAL A 139 -4.45 -6.41 4.03
C VAL A 139 -4.34 -7.89 4.43
N LYS A 140 -3.27 -8.56 3.99
CA LYS A 140 -3.03 -9.96 4.37
C LYS A 140 -2.83 -10.09 5.89
N ALA A 141 -2.02 -9.24 6.49
CA ALA A 141 -1.78 -9.24 7.94
C ALA A 141 -3.05 -8.94 8.74
N ILE A 142 -3.90 -8.03 8.26
CA ILE A 142 -5.20 -7.74 8.88
C ILE A 142 -6.06 -9.00 8.93
N ARG A 143 -6.19 -9.72 7.81
CA ARG A 143 -6.95 -10.97 7.77
C ARG A 143 -6.34 -12.05 8.65
N GLU A 144 -5.02 -12.26 8.57
CA GLU A 144 -4.28 -13.21 9.42
C GLU A 144 -4.51 -12.93 10.92
N PHE A 145 -4.53 -11.65 11.32
CA PHE A 145 -4.78 -11.24 12.69
C PHE A 145 -6.16 -11.69 13.17
N PHE A 146 -7.22 -11.31 12.43
CA PHE A 146 -8.59 -11.61 12.80
C PHE A 146 -8.89 -13.11 12.72
N ASP A 147 -8.40 -13.80 11.68
CA ASP A 147 -8.53 -15.26 11.51
C ASP A 147 -7.90 -16.00 12.69
N SER A 148 -6.68 -15.60 13.10
CA SER A 148 -5.97 -16.24 14.23
C SER A 148 -6.66 -16.07 15.58
N LYS A 149 -7.56 -15.08 15.69
CA LYS A 149 -8.34 -14.78 16.90
C LYS A 149 -9.78 -15.27 16.83
N GLY A 150 -10.14 -15.98 15.75
CA GLY A 150 -11.49 -16.53 15.56
C GLY A 150 -12.56 -15.47 15.36
N PHE A 151 -12.22 -14.34 14.73
CA PHE A 151 -13.19 -13.39 14.22
C PHE A 151 -13.82 -13.91 12.93
N ILE A 152 -15.08 -13.56 12.69
CA ILE A 152 -15.78 -13.86 11.44
C ILE A 152 -15.87 -12.60 10.58
N LEU A 153 -15.46 -12.69 9.31
CA LEU A 153 -15.66 -11.61 8.34
C LEU A 153 -17.15 -11.49 8.01
N ILE A 154 -17.69 -10.28 8.14
CA ILE A 154 -19.06 -9.92 7.77
C ILE A 154 -18.99 -8.83 6.70
N ASP A 155 -19.61 -9.07 5.55
CA ASP A 155 -19.73 -8.06 4.50
C ASP A 155 -20.95 -7.17 4.77
N ALA A 156 -20.72 -5.98 5.33
CA ALA A 156 -21.77 -5.00 5.57
C ALA A 156 -22.29 -4.39 4.24
N PRO A 157 -23.59 -4.08 4.13
CA PRO A 157 -24.15 -3.50 2.91
C PRO A 157 -23.64 -2.06 2.70
N ILE A 158 -23.37 -1.74 1.42
CA ILE A 158 -22.90 -0.41 1.02
C ILE A 158 -24.05 0.56 0.77
N LEU A 159 -25.13 0.10 0.15
CA LEU A 159 -26.35 0.90 0.01
C LEU A 159 -27.18 0.74 1.27
N THR A 160 -27.36 1.84 2.00
CA THR A 160 -28.05 1.86 3.30
C THR A 160 -29.08 2.98 3.34
N PRO A 161 -30.24 2.78 4.01
CA PRO A 161 -31.19 3.86 4.25
C PRO A 161 -30.77 4.76 5.43
N ALA A 162 -29.77 4.36 6.21
CA ALA A 162 -29.37 5.02 7.46
C ALA A 162 -28.01 5.72 7.35
N ALA A 163 -27.87 6.83 8.07
CA ALA A 163 -26.61 7.53 8.30
C ALA A 163 -25.92 6.95 9.55
N CYS A 164 -24.61 6.67 9.48
CA CYS A 164 -23.86 6.13 10.62
C CYS A 164 -23.16 7.25 11.41
N GLU A 165 -22.51 8.18 10.72
CA GLU A 165 -21.64 9.22 11.32
C GLU A 165 -22.26 10.62 11.21
N GLY A 166 -23.56 10.68 10.94
CA GLY A 166 -24.32 11.91 10.72
C GLY A 166 -24.69 12.14 9.26
N THR A 167 -25.65 13.05 9.05
CA THR A 167 -26.33 13.24 7.75
C THR A 167 -25.63 14.21 6.80
N THR A 168 -24.56 14.87 7.24
CA THR A 168 -23.93 16.00 6.52
C THR A 168 -22.96 15.56 5.42
N THR A 169 -22.41 14.34 5.50
CA THR A 169 -21.36 13.84 4.59
C THR A 169 -21.78 12.56 3.83
N LEU A 170 -23.07 12.44 3.48
CA LEU A 170 -23.58 11.29 2.73
C LEU A 170 -23.51 11.51 1.21
N PHE A 171 -23.11 10.47 0.49
CA PHE A 171 -23.42 10.36 -0.94
C PHE A 171 -24.80 9.72 -1.10
N GLU A 172 -25.71 10.42 -1.75
CA GLU A 172 -27.08 9.97 -2.01
C GLU A 172 -27.22 9.46 -3.44
N THR A 173 -28.03 8.42 -3.63
CA THR A 173 -28.51 7.95 -4.94
C THR A 173 -30.00 7.65 -4.90
N ASP A 174 -30.67 7.81 -6.04
CA ASP A 174 -32.02 7.27 -6.24
C ASP A 174 -31.99 5.74 -6.11
N TYR A 175 -32.95 5.19 -5.37
CA TYR A 175 -33.08 3.77 -5.10
C TYR A 175 -34.45 3.28 -5.55
N PHE A 176 -34.54 2.99 -6.85
CA PHE A 176 -35.78 2.58 -7.52
C PHE A 176 -36.94 3.55 -7.25
N ASP A 177 -38.15 3.02 -7.09
CA ASP A 177 -39.35 3.72 -6.62
C ASP A 177 -39.45 3.74 -5.08
N LEU A 178 -38.43 3.25 -4.36
CA LEU A 178 -38.38 3.15 -2.91
C LEU A 178 -37.79 4.39 -2.22
N GLY A 179 -37.39 5.40 -3.00
CA GLY A 179 -36.85 6.67 -2.50
C GLY A 179 -35.33 6.76 -2.67
N LYS A 180 -34.62 7.06 -1.58
CA LYS A 180 -33.17 7.31 -1.58
C LYS A 180 -32.42 6.23 -0.82
N ALA A 181 -31.22 5.92 -1.31
CA ALA A 181 -30.22 5.17 -0.58
C ALA A 181 -28.93 5.99 -0.48
N TYR A 182 -28.13 5.67 0.51
CA TYR A 182 -26.86 6.34 0.78
C TYR A 182 -25.73 5.34 0.68
N LEU A 183 -24.56 5.80 0.21
CA LEU A 183 -23.34 5.02 0.32
C LEU A 183 -22.87 5.03 1.77
N SER A 184 -22.55 3.85 2.29
CA SER A 184 -22.21 3.65 3.70
C SER A 184 -20.94 4.42 4.11
N GLN A 185 -21.03 5.15 5.23
CA GLN A 185 -19.88 5.78 5.88
C GLN A 185 -19.08 4.78 6.72
N SER A 186 -19.74 3.70 7.19
CA SER A 186 -19.21 2.72 8.13
C SER A 186 -20.13 1.50 8.18
N GLY A 187 -19.56 0.29 8.31
CA GLY A 187 -20.30 -0.95 8.52
C GLY A 187 -20.79 -1.15 9.96
N GLN A 188 -20.46 -0.24 10.89
CA GLN A 188 -20.66 -0.38 12.34
C GLN A 188 -22.04 -0.92 12.74
N LEU A 189 -23.13 -0.27 12.32
CA LEU A 189 -24.49 -0.67 12.71
C LEU A 189 -24.83 -2.13 12.35
N TYR A 190 -24.26 -2.64 11.25
CA TYR A 190 -24.49 -4.01 10.81
C TYR A 190 -23.59 -5.01 11.54
N VAL A 191 -22.35 -4.63 11.88
CA VAL A 191 -21.47 -5.49 12.67
C VAL A 191 -21.86 -5.55 14.14
N GLU A 192 -22.51 -4.52 14.69
CA GLU A 192 -23.16 -4.59 16.01
C GLU A 192 -24.21 -5.72 16.06
N ALA A 193 -25.10 -5.78 15.05
CA ALA A 193 -26.08 -6.85 14.94
C ALA A 193 -25.44 -8.23 14.76
N ALA A 194 -24.37 -8.32 13.95
CA ALA A 194 -23.66 -9.57 13.71
C ALA A 194 -22.85 -10.05 14.92
N ALA A 195 -22.30 -9.13 15.73
CA ALA A 195 -21.58 -9.47 16.96
C ALA A 195 -22.49 -10.17 17.96
N MET A 196 -23.77 -9.79 18.05
CA MET A 196 -24.74 -10.51 18.88
C MET A 196 -24.98 -11.97 18.43
N ALA A 197 -24.74 -12.29 17.16
CA ALA A 197 -24.91 -13.63 16.61
C ALA A 197 -23.63 -14.48 16.66
N PHE A 198 -22.47 -13.87 16.42
CA PHE A 198 -21.20 -14.58 16.22
C PHE A 198 -20.14 -14.30 17.29
N GLY A 199 -20.42 -13.40 18.24
CA GLY A 199 -19.52 -13.02 19.32
C GLY A 199 -18.38 -12.09 18.88
N LYS A 200 -17.59 -12.46 17.86
CA LYS A 200 -16.47 -11.67 17.33
C LYS A 200 -16.57 -11.56 15.82
N VAL A 201 -16.77 -10.34 15.32
CA VAL A 201 -16.90 -10.08 13.88
C VAL A 201 -16.03 -8.93 13.45
N TYR A 202 -15.75 -8.83 12.15
CA TYR A 202 -15.20 -7.63 11.56
C TYR A 202 -15.76 -7.44 10.15
N CYS A 203 -15.92 -6.20 9.71
CA CYS A 203 -16.08 -5.90 8.28
C CYS A 203 -14.81 -5.29 7.71
N PHE A 204 -14.55 -5.54 6.43
CA PHE A 204 -13.43 -4.97 5.70
C PHE A 204 -13.85 -4.59 4.28
N GLY A 205 -14.33 -3.37 4.10
CA GLY A 205 -14.92 -2.91 2.86
C GLY A 205 -14.67 -1.43 2.56
N PRO A 206 -15.15 -0.96 1.39
CA PRO A 206 -15.13 0.45 1.05
C PRO A 206 -16.15 1.25 1.88
N THR A 207 -15.79 2.47 2.23
CA THR A 207 -16.62 3.44 2.93
C THR A 207 -16.52 4.80 2.26
N PHE A 208 -17.58 5.58 2.38
CA PHE A 208 -17.77 6.80 1.59
C PHE A 208 -18.13 7.98 2.50
N ARG A 209 -17.40 9.09 2.33
CA ARG A 209 -17.69 10.35 3.03
C ARG A 209 -17.68 11.49 2.03
N ALA A 210 -18.80 12.20 1.88
CA ALA A 210 -18.94 13.37 1.03
C ALA A 210 -18.30 14.63 1.67
N GLU A 211 -17.08 14.48 2.18
CA GLU A 211 -16.28 15.54 2.77
C GLU A 211 -15.76 16.46 1.66
N LYS A 212 -16.06 17.77 1.76
CA LYS A 212 -15.63 18.77 0.78
C LYS A 212 -14.20 19.25 1.04
N SER A 213 -13.69 19.04 2.25
CA SER A 213 -12.36 19.46 2.67
C SER A 213 -11.26 18.67 1.96
N LYS A 214 -10.53 19.34 1.06
CA LYS A 214 -9.37 18.79 0.35
C LYS A 214 -8.12 18.87 1.22
N THR A 215 -8.01 17.99 2.21
CA THR A 215 -6.79 17.87 3.03
C THR A 215 -5.95 16.67 2.61
N ARG A 216 -4.70 16.62 3.06
CA ARG A 216 -3.78 15.49 2.85
C ARG A 216 -4.20 14.18 3.55
N ARG A 217 -5.28 14.18 4.33
CA ARG A 217 -5.74 13.04 5.16
C ARG A 217 -7.11 12.49 4.75
N HIS A 218 -7.82 13.16 3.85
CA HIS A 218 -9.19 12.78 3.49
C HIS A 218 -9.25 12.22 2.06
N LEU A 219 -10.03 11.16 1.90
CA LEU A 219 -10.53 10.65 0.63
C LEU A 219 -12.05 10.55 0.73
N THR A 220 -12.74 10.70 -0.40
CA THR A 220 -14.20 10.51 -0.46
C THR A 220 -14.60 9.05 -0.49
N GLU A 221 -13.69 8.18 -0.92
CA GLU A 221 -13.78 6.72 -0.89
C GLU A 221 -12.50 6.17 -0.26
N PHE A 222 -12.63 5.35 0.76
CA PHE A 222 -11.51 4.70 1.44
C PHE A 222 -11.91 3.31 1.93
N TRP A 223 -10.95 2.56 2.46
CA TRP A 223 -11.20 1.20 2.95
C TRP A 223 -11.09 1.18 4.46
N MET A 224 -12.12 0.66 5.11
CA MET A 224 -12.22 0.59 6.57
C MET A 224 -12.18 -0.87 7.03
N VAL A 225 -11.56 -1.09 8.19
CA VAL A 225 -11.55 -2.37 8.91
C VAL A 225 -12.19 -2.12 10.26
N GLU A 226 -13.32 -2.77 10.51
CA GLU A 226 -14.20 -2.41 11.62
C GLU A 226 -14.54 -3.68 12.41
N PRO A 227 -13.76 -4.00 13.46
CA PRO A 227 -14.06 -5.11 14.35
C PRO A 227 -15.14 -4.73 15.37
N GLU A 228 -16.01 -5.68 15.68
CA GLU A 228 -17.04 -5.56 16.72
C GLU A 228 -17.08 -6.84 17.55
N VAL A 229 -17.17 -6.71 18.88
CA VAL A 229 -17.07 -7.85 19.80
C VAL A 229 -18.11 -7.76 20.91
N ALA A 230 -18.96 -8.79 21.01
CA ALA A 230 -19.91 -8.90 22.09
C ALA A 230 -19.21 -9.03 23.45
N PHE A 231 -19.76 -8.36 24.46
CA PHE A 231 -19.28 -8.34 25.85
C PHE A 231 -17.93 -7.64 26.09
N TYR A 232 -17.32 -7.01 25.08
CA TYR A 232 -16.15 -6.18 25.30
C TYR A 232 -16.55 -4.82 25.85
N GLU A 233 -15.78 -4.32 26.81
CA GLU A 233 -15.85 -2.94 27.26
C GLU A 233 -14.72 -2.11 26.64
N LEU A 234 -14.69 -0.80 26.93
CA LEU A 234 -13.71 0.13 26.36
C LEU A 234 -12.26 -0.34 26.56
N GLU A 235 -11.94 -0.87 27.73
CA GLU A 235 -10.60 -1.39 28.04
C GLU A 235 -10.22 -2.58 27.15
N ASP A 236 -11.15 -3.50 26.90
CA ASP A 236 -10.93 -4.65 26.02
C ASP A 236 -10.70 -4.21 24.57
N ILE A 237 -11.46 -3.22 24.10
CA ILE A 237 -11.32 -2.65 22.75
C ILE A 237 -9.98 -1.92 22.60
N MET A 238 -9.54 -1.17 23.62
CA MET A 238 -8.21 -0.54 23.60
C MET A 238 -7.10 -1.61 23.54
N ASN A 239 -7.21 -2.69 24.32
CA ASN A 239 -6.27 -3.82 24.27
C ASN A 239 -6.23 -4.48 22.88
N LEU A 240 -7.40 -4.71 22.27
CA LEU A 240 -7.52 -5.25 20.91
C LEU A 240 -6.88 -4.32 19.87
N ALA A 241 -7.13 -3.01 19.96
CA ALA A 241 -6.59 -2.02 19.05
C ALA A 241 -5.05 -1.95 19.10
N GLU A 242 -4.45 -1.95 20.30
CA GLU A 242 -3.00 -1.99 20.47
C GLU A 242 -2.39 -3.26 19.86
N GLU A 243 -2.99 -4.40 20.16
CA GLU A 243 -2.51 -5.69 19.64
C GLU A 243 -2.62 -5.76 18.12
N PHE A 244 -3.73 -5.26 17.55
CA PHE A 244 -3.96 -5.20 16.12
C PHE A 244 -2.91 -4.34 15.41
N VAL A 245 -2.68 -3.12 15.89
CA VAL A 245 -1.73 -2.18 15.28
C VAL A 245 -0.30 -2.69 15.41
N GLU A 246 0.11 -3.19 16.60
CA GLU A 246 1.44 -3.81 16.76
C GLU A 246 1.63 -4.97 15.78
N TYR A 247 0.63 -5.86 15.67
CA TYR A 247 0.73 -7.03 14.82
C TYR A 247 0.90 -6.65 13.34
N ILE A 248 0.00 -5.83 12.79
CA ILE A 248 0.02 -5.52 11.35
C ILE A 248 1.27 -4.72 10.96
N VAL A 249 1.74 -3.80 11.82
CA VAL A 249 3.00 -3.08 11.59
C VAL A 249 4.18 -4.04 11.64
N GLY A 250 4.26 -4.90 12.64
CA GLY A 250 5.32 -5.89 12.77
C GLY A 250 5.41 -6.82 11.56
N ARG A 251 4.25 -7.32 11.08
CA ARG A 251 4.19 -8.18 9.88
C ARG A 251 4.63 -7.45 8.61
N VAL A 252 4.27 -6.19 8.44
CA VAL A 252 4.71 -5.39 7.29
C VAL A 252 6.21 -5.10 7.34
N LEU A 253 6.77 -4.76 8.51
CA LEU A 253 8.22 -4.59 8.70
C LEU A 253 9.02 -5.85 8.37
N GLU A 254 8.51 -7.03 8.77
CA GLU A 254 9.13 -8.31 8.49
C GLU A 254 9.14 -8.63 6.99
N THR A 255 8.02 -8.37 6.30
CA THR A 255 7.75 -8.89 4.95
C THR A 255 7.97 -7.90 3.81
N SER A 256 8.17 -6.61 4.11
CA SER A 256 8.22 -5.52 3.10
C SER A 256 9.51 -4.69 3.12
N LYS A 257 10.63 -5.29 3.55
CA LYS A 257 11.93 -4.57 3.68
C LYS A 257 12.36 -3.90 2.37
N LYS A 258 12.28 -4.63 1.25
CA LYS A 258 12.63 -4.12 -0.09
C LYS A 258 11.76 -2.92 -0.48
N GLU A 259 10.47 -2.97 -0.16
CA GLU A 259 9.55 -1.89 -0.43
C GLU A 259 9.86 -0.64 0.42
N PHE A 260 10.22 -0.80 1.69
CA PHE A 260 10.65 0.32 2.54
C PHE A 260 11.95 0.98 2.04
N GLU A 261 12.91 0.17 1.58
CA GLU A 261 14.14 0.66 0.94
C GLU A 261 13.82 1.48 -0.33
N ILE A 262 12.93 0.98 -1.20
CA ILE A 262 12.49 1.69 -2.41
C ILE A 262 11.81 3.02 -2.06
N LEU A 263 11.10 3.07 -0.94
CA LEU A 263 10.41 4.26 -0.48
C LEU A 263 11.31 5.24 0.27
N GLU A 264 12.55 4.84 0.57
CA GLU A 264 13.51 5.59 1.40
C GLU A 264 12.89 5.94 2.77
N ARG A 265 12.12 5.01 3.33
CA ARG A 265 11.38 5.22 4.56
C ARG A 265 12.22 4.83 5.78
N ASN A 266 12.43 5.75 6.72
CA ASN A 266 12.96 5.41 8.04
C ASN A 266 11.97 4.48 8.79
N THR A 267 12.41 3.26 9.11
CA THR A 267 11.62 2.25 9.83
C THR A 267 11.79 2.31 11.34
N GLU A 268 12.79 3.02 11.88
CA GLU A 268 13.05 3.07 13.33
C GLU A 268 11.80 3.47 14.15
N PRO A 269 10.98 4.47 13.76
CA PRO A 269 9.77 4.78 14.51
C PRO A 269 8.71 3.67 14.44
N LEU A 270 8.66 2.92 13.33
CA LEU A 270 7.71 1.81 13.17
C LEU A 270 8.12 0.60 14.02
N GLU A 271 9.42 0.38 14.21
CA GLU A 271 9.95 -0.70 15.05
C GLU A 271 9.62 -0.51 16.53
N LYS A 272 9.41 0.73 16.96
CA LYS A 272 8.98 1.10 18.33
C LYS A 272 7.49 0.87 18.58
N ILE A 273 6.70 0.53 17.57
CA ILE A 273 5.26 0.26 17.71
C ILE A 273 5.09 -1.07 18.43
N LYS A 274 5.14 -0.99 19.77
CA LYS A 274 5.08 -2.10 20.72
C LYS A 274 4.19 -1.71 21.89
N ARG A 275 3.26 -2.61 22.22
CA ARG A 275 2.38 -2.45 23.39
C ARG A 275 3.17 -2.48 24.70
N PRO A 276 2.66 -1.90 25.80
CA PRO A 276 1.43 -1.10 25.83
C PRO A 276 1.62 0.25 25.12
N PHE A 277 0.56 0.74 24.48
CA PHE A 277 0.55 2.10 23.93
C PHE A 277 0.22 3.09 25.05
N PRO A 278 0.68 4.35 24.95
CA PRO A 278 0.19 5.42 25.82
C PRO A 278 -1.33 5.53 25.66
N ARG A 279 -2.03 5.58 26.80
CA ARG A 279 -3.47 5.83 26.86
C ARG A 279 -3.67 7.08 27.70
N ILE A 280 -4.34 8.06 27.13
CA ILE A 280 -4.63 9.33 27.80
C ILE A 280 -6.13 9.62 27.70
N SER A 281 -6.69 10.18 28.75
CA SER A 281 -8.02 10.76 28.69
C SER A 281 -8.05 12.00 27.80
N TYR A 282 -9.24 12.33 27.29
CA TYR A 282 -9.50 13.61 26.63
C TYR A 282 -9.01 14.80 27.47
N ASN A 283 -9.23 14.76 28.79
CA ASN A 283 -8.77 15.79 29.72
C ASN A 283 -7.24 15.92 29.71
N GLU A 284 -6.51 14.81 29.75
CA GLU A 284 -5.05 14.83 29.69
C GLU A 284 -4.55 15.35 28.34
N ALA A 285 -5.23 14.99 27.24
CA ALA A 285 -4.94 15.53 25.91
C ALA A 285 -5.14 17.06 25.84
N VAL A 286 -6.23 17.59 26.42
CA VAL A 286 -6.46 19.04 26.55
C VAL A 286 -5.35 19.72 27.37
N GLU A 287 -4.89 19.10 28.46
CA GLU A 287 -3.79 19.64 29.25
C GLU A 287 -2.44 19.62 28.51
N ILE A 288 -2.20 18.62 27.65
CA ILE A 288 -1.05 18.63 26.73
C ILE A 288 -1.12 19.83 25.80
N LEU A 289 -2.28 20.12 25.21
CA LEU A 289 -2.47 21.27 24.30
C LEU A 289 -2.21 22.60 25.02
N LYS A 290 -2.80 22.80 26.20
CA LYS A 290 -2.60 24.01 27.00
C LYS A 290 -1.14 24.21 27.40
N LYS A 291 -0.44 23.14 27.81
CA LYS A 291 1.00 23.20 28.14
C LYS A 291 1.87 23.55 26.95
N ASN A 292 1.42 23.24 25.73
CA ASN A 292 2.08 23.62 24.48
C ASN A 292 1.56 24.95 23.90
N GLY A 293 0.87 25.76 24.70
CA GLY A 293 0.47 27.13 24.34
C GLY A 293 -0.75 27.21 23.43
N VAL A 294 -1.52 26.13 23.28
CA VAL A 294 -2.79 26.14 22.55
C VAL A 294 -3.92 26.53 23.48
N ASP A 295 -4.64 27.60 23.15
CA ASP A 295 -5.87 28.00 23.83
C ASP A 295 -7.04 27.12 23.38
N PHE A 296 -7.06 25.88 23.89
CA PHE A 296 -8.06 24.88 23.52
C PHE A 296 -9.26 24.90 24.49
N GLN A 297 -10.45 25.07 23.95
CA GLN A 297 -11.70 25.02 24.71
C GLN A 297 -12.15 23.56 24.92
N TRP A 298 -12.33 23.18 26.18
CA TRP A 298 -12.88 21.87 26.54
C TRP A 298 -14.27 21.67 25.93
N GLY A 299 -14.54 20.49 25.37
CA GLY A 299 -15.77 20.18 24.65
C GLY A 299 -15.62 20.21 23.13
N ASN A 300 -14.55 20.84 22.60
CA ASN A 300 -14.28 20.85 21.17
C ASN A 300 -13.60 19.55 20.70
N ASP A 301 -13.77 19.24 19.42
CA ASP A 301 -13.00 18.21 18.73
C ASP A 301 -11.54 18.64 18.52
N PHE A 302 -10.62 17.68 18.49
CA PHE A 302 -9.23 17.93 18.15
C PHE A 302 -9.07 18.11 16.64
N GLY A 303 -8.60 19.29 16.23
CA GLY A 303 -8.25 19.55 14.83
C GLY A 303 -6.91 18.93 14.45
N ASN A 304 -6.55 19.02 13.16
CA ASN A 304 -5.28 18.49 12.64
C ASN A 304 -4.03 19.00 13.40
N THR A 305 -4.04 20.27 13.82
CA THR A 305 -2.93 20.87 14.57
C THR A 305 -2.85 20.29 15.98
N ASP A 306 -4.00 20.16 16.65
CA ASP A 306 -4.10 19.63 18.01
C ASP A 306 -3.59 18.18 18.05
N GLU A 307 -4.07 17.34 17.13
CA GLU A 307 -3.61 15.96 16.99
C GLU A 307 -2.09 15.87 16.73
N THR A 308 -1.54 16.81 15.96
CA THR A 308 -0.10 16.85 15.67
C THR A 308 0.69 17.15 16.95
N ILE A 309 0.24 18.12 17.75
CA ILE A 309 0.89 18.50 19.01
C ILE A 309 0.82 17.34 20.02
N ILE A 310 -0.34 16.71 20.15
CA ILE A 310 -0.55 15.55 21.03
C ILE A 310 0.35 14.39 20.57
N SER A 311 0.31 14.03 19.29
CA SER A 311 1.10 12.92 18.75
C SER A 311 2.60 13.12 18.91
N GLN A 312 3.10 14.35 18.84
CA GLN A 312 4.53 14.66 19.00
C GLN A 312 5.06 14.41 20.42
N GLN A 313 4.19 14.25 21.41
CA GLN A 313 4.60 13.93 22.79
C GLN A 313 4.95 12.44 22.97
N PHE A 314 4.66 11.60 21.97
CA PHE A 314 4.82 10.15 22.05
C PHE A 314 5.66 9.62 20.89
N ASP A 315 6.40 8.54 21.13
CA ASP A 315 7.25 7.89 20.12
C ASP A 315 6.58 6.67 19.45
N LYS A 316 5.33 6.40 19.81
CA LYS A 316 4.45 5.34 19.31
C LYS A 316 2.99 5.81 19.31
N PRO A 317 2.05 5.11 18.65
CA PRO A 317 0.65 5.48 18.63
C PRO A 317 0.09 5.68 20.04
N VAL A 318 -0.76 6.70 20.23
CA VAL A 318 -1.43 7.03 21.49
C VAL A 318 -2.92 6.85 21.33
N ILE A 319 -3.58 6.29 22.36
CA ILE A 319 -5.03 6.21 22.44
C ILE A 319 -5.53 7.40 23.26
N VAL A 320 -6.45 8.18 22.70
CA VAL A 320 -7.21 9.19 23.44
C VAL A 320 -8.60 8.64 23.71
N HIS A 321 -9.05 8.68 24.96
CA HIS A 321 -10.31 8.05 25.38
C HIS A 321 -11.15 8.95 26.29
N HIS A 322 -12.38 8.54 26.57
CA HIS A 322 -13.32 9.28 27.44
C HIS A 322 -13.55 10.72 26.96
N TYR A 323 -13.93 10.86 25.69
CA TYR A 323 -14.37 12.13 25.12
C TYR A 323 -15.65 12.64 25.79
N PRO A 324 -15.94 13.95 25.72
CA PRO A 324 -17.25 14.50 26.07
C PRO A 324 -18.35 13.80 25.26
N ALA A 325 -19.51 13.58 25.92
CA ALA A 325 -20.65 12.90 25.32
C ALA A 325 -21.45 13.78 24.34
#